data_AF-A0A6H1P7B3-F1
#
_entry.id   AF-A0A6H1P7B3-F1
#
_cell.length_a   1.000
_cell.length_b   1.000
_cell.length_c   1.000
_cell.angle_alpha   90.00
_cell.angle_beta   90.00
_cell.angle_gamma   90.00
#
_symmetry.space_group_name_H-M   'P 1'
#
loop_
_entity.id
_entity.type
_entity.pdbx_description
1 polymer ?
#
loop_
_entity_poly.entity_id
_entity_poly.type
_entity_poly.pdbx_seq_one_letter_code
_entity_poly.pdbx_strand_id
1 'polypeptide(L)' 'MLRKVIMVTDNEESVKNAVREILKAKNKGHEYALDLTRIKDRERKTAIMKRLTRF' A
#
# COMPACT_ATOMS: atom_id res chain seq x y z
N MET A 1 12.41 14.36 -6.60
CA MET A 1 12.11 12.92 -6.85
C MET A 1 10.61 12.74 -6.74
N LEU A 2 9.95 12.23 -7.80
CA LEU A 2 8.52 11.91 -7.75
C LEU A 2 8.36 10.61 -6.97
N ARG A 3 7.75 10.66 -5.79
CA ARG A 3 7.38 9.47 -5.02
C ARG A 3 6.32 8.70 -5.80
N LYS A 4 6.53 7.40 -6.01
CA LYS A 4 5.51 6.56 -6.64
C LYS A 4 4.36 6.39 -5.64
N VAL A 5 3.17 6.89 -5.98
CA VAL A 5 1.96 6.72 -5.15
C VAL A 5 1.27 5.42 -5.56
N ILE A 6 1.05 4.54 -4.59
CA ILE A 6 0.33 3.29 -4.76
C ILE A 6 -1.06 3.50 -4.17
N MET A 7 -2.08 3.50 -5.03
CA MET A 7 -3.47 3.59 -4.61
C MET A 7 -3.98 2.22 -4.15
N VAL A 8 -4.56 2.18 -2.96
CA VAL A 8 -5.07 0.96 -2.35
C VAL A 8 -6.57 1.09 -2.09
N THR A 9 -7.34 0.15 -2.62
CA THR A 9 -8.78 0.03 -2.38
C THR A 9 -9.09 -1.07 -1.37
N ASP A 10 -10.31 -1.07 -0.85
CA ASP A 10 -10.79 -2.07 0.11
C ASP A 10 -11.18 -3.40 -0.56
N ASN A 11 -10.31 -3.92 -1.42
CA ASN A 11 -10.45 -5.24 -2.00
C ASN A 11 -9.14 -6.01 -1.87
N GLU A 12 -9.22 -7.33 -1.75
CA GLU A 12 -8.02 -8.15 -1.50
C GLU A 12 -7.01 -8.08 -2.64
N GLU A 13 -7.47 -7.94 -3.88
CA GLU A 13 -6.62 -7.91 -5.06
C GLU A 13 -5.76 -6.64 -5.11
N SER A 14 -6.33 -5.48 -4.81
CA SER A 14 -5.61 -4.22 -4.68
C SER A 14 -4.58 -4.30 -3.56
N VAL A 15 -4.93 -4.87 -2.41
CA VAL A 15 -3.99 -5.07 -1.30
C VAL A 15 -2.84 -5.98 -1.72
N LYS A 16 -3.10 -7.10 -2.42
CA LYS A 16 -2.03 -8.00 -2.93
C LYS A 16 -1.12 -7.29 -3.93
N ASN A 17 -1.70 -6.50 -4.84
CA ASN A 17 -0.94 -5.73 -5.82
C ASN A 17 -0.09 -4.65 -5.15
N ALA A 18 -0.62 -3.96 -4.14
CA ALA A 18 0.12 -2.99 -3.34
C ALA A 18 1.32 -3.65 -2.64
N VAL A 19 1.15 -4.83 -2.02
CA VAL A 19 2.26 -5.59 -1.42
C VAL A 19 3.36 -5.89 -2.45
N ARG A 20 2.99 -6.35 -3.66
CA ARG A 20 3.96 -6.64 -4.71
C ARG A 20 4.76 -5.40 -5.13
N GLU A 21 4.11 -4.26 -5.27
CA GLU A 21 4.76 -3.01 -5.64
C GLU A 21 5.66 -2.47 -4.52
N ILE A 22 5.25 -2.60 -3.25
CA ILE A 22 6.08 -2.29 -2.08
C ILE A 22 7.38 -3.11 -2.09
N LEU A 23 7.27 -4.43 -2.27
CA LEU A 23 8.43 -5.32 -2.30
C LEU A 23 9.39 -4.98 -3.46
N LYS A 24 8.84 -4.68 -4.64
CA LYS A 24 9.65 -4.23 -5.79
C LYS A 24 10.35 -2.90 -5.51
N ALA A 25 9.66 -1.95 -4.88
CA ALA A 25 10.21 -0.64 -4.56
C ALA A 25 11.32 -0.73 -3.51
N LYS A 26 11.13 -1.56 -2.47
CA LYS A 26 12.14 -1.86 -1.46
C LYS A 26 13.42 -2.43 -2.07
N ASN A 27 13.30 -3.40 -2.97
CA ASN A 27 14.45 -3.99 -3.67
C ASN A 27 15.21 -3.00 -4.56
N LYS A 28 14.55 -1.93 -5.02
CA LYS A 28 15.14 -0.90 -5.89
C LYS A 28 15.55 0.38 -5.15
N GLY A 29 15.37 0.43 -3.83
CA GLY A 29 15.66 1.62 -3.02
C GLY A 29 14.78 2.84 -3.35
N HIS A 30 13.58 2.62 -3.89
CA HIS A 30 12.66 3.70 -4.24
C HIS A 30 11.71 4.04 -3.09
N GLU A 31 11.52 5.34 -2.83
CA GLU A 31 10.47 5.82 -1.94
C GLU A 31 9.08 5.69 -2.59
N TYR A 32 8.10 5.23 -1.81
CA TYR A 32 6.71 5.13 -2.22
C TYR A 32 5.78 5.71 -1.15
N ALA A 33 4.58 6.09 -1.57
CA ALA A 33 3.49 6.52 -0.69
C ALA A 33 2.26 5.64 -0.91
N LEU A 34 1.54 5.32 0.16
CA LEU A 34 0.31 4.53 0.11
C LEU A 34 -0.89 5.45 0.24
N ASP A 35 -1.73 5.50 -0.80
CA ASP A 35 -3.01 6.18 -0.74
C ASP A 35 -4.10 5.20 -0.28
N LEU A 36 -4.50 5.37 0.97
CA LEU A 36 -5.56 4.60 1.64
C LEU A 36 -6.86 5.41 1.79
N THR A 37 -7.01 6.54 1.09
CA THR A 37 -8.18 7.43 1.22
C THR A 37 -9.47 6.76 0.74
N ARG A 38 -9.37 5.77 -0.15
CA ARG A 38 -10.51 5.01 -0.69
C ARG A 38 -11.11 4.01 0.31
N ILE A 39 -10.41 3.69 1.40
CA ILE A 39 -10.89 2.79 2.44
C ILE A 39 -11.60 3.64 3.50
N LYS A 40 -12.94 3.59 3.49
CA LYS A 40 -13.77 4.38 4.40
C LYS A 40 -13.83 3.79 5.81
N ASP A 41 -13.76 2.46 5.91
CA ASP A 41 -13.77 1.76 7.19
C ASP A 41 -12.42 1.94 7.92
N ARG A 42 -12.49 2.43 9.15
CA ARG A 42 -11.30 2.77 9.95
C ARG A 42 -10.56 1.54 10.46
N GLU A 43 -11.27 0.49 10.84
CA GLU A 43 -10.67 -0.77 11.30
C GLU A 43 -9.97 -1.46 10.12
N ARG A 44 -10.65 -1.51 8.98
CA ARG A 44 -10.14 -2.10 7.75
C ARG A 44 -8.91 -1.36 7.22
N LYS A 45 -8.95 -0.02 7.24
CA LYS A 45 -7.80 0.82 6.91
C LYS A 45 -6.59 0.52 7.79
N THR A 46 -6.81 0.36 9.09
CA THR A 46 -5.74 0.03 10.06
C THR A 46 -5.17 -1.37 9.81
N ALA A 47 -6.02 -2.36 9.55
CA ALA A 47 -5.61 -3.73 9.24
C ALA A 47 -4.79 -3.80 7.95
N ILE A 48 -5.25 -3.13 6.90
CA ILE A 48 -4.54 -3.05 5.61
C ILE A 48 -3.21 -2.31 5.79
N MET A 49 -3.18 -1.19 6.49
CA MET A 49 -1.95 -0.46 6.78
C MET A 49 -0.93 -1.37 7.49
N LYS A 50 -1.30 -2.04 8.59
CA LYS A 50 -0.42 -2.99 9.29
C LYS A 50 0.13 -4.09 8.38
N ARG A 51 -0.71 -4.58 7.45
CA ARG A 51 -0.32 -5.63 6.50
C ARG A 51 0.68 -5.11 5.46
N LEU A 52 0.50 -3.87 4.99
CA LEU A 52 1.37 -3.24 4.00
C LEU A 52 2.70 -2.76 4.59
N THR A 53 2.73 -2.31 5.84
CA THR A 53 3.94 -1.82 6.52
C THR A 53 4.78 -2.94 7.16
N ARG A 54 4.31 -4.19 7.12
CA ARG A 54 5.06 -5.34 7.66
C ARG A 54 6.28 -5.70 6.78
N PHE A 55 6.26 -5.31 5.52
CA PHE A 55 7.28 -5.61 4.52
C PHE A 55 8.23 -4.43 4.34
#